data_AF-A7T355-F1
#
_entry.id   AF-A7T355-F1
#
_cell.length_a   1.000
_cell.length_b   1.000
_cell.length_c   1.000
_cell.angle_alpha   90.00
_cell.angle_beta   90.00
_cell.angle_gamma   90.00
#
_symmetry.space_group_name_H-M   'P 1'
#
loop_
_entity.id
_entity.type
_entity.pdbx_description
1 polymer ?
#
loop_
_entity_poly.entity_id
_entity_poly.type
_entity_poly.pdbx_seq_one_letter_code
_entity_poly.pdbx_strand_id
1 'polypeptide(L)'
;DKTECKSTIHWLCDYVTYQANKPATHHSRDLHSMIVAAFHCIKTWIMSHAWLMDAEDCLQAVMEVVELGISGSKSKGPQAVST
;
A
#
# COMPACT_ATOMS: atom_id res chain seq x y z
N ASP A 1 -10.04 -17.19 3.19
CA ASP A 1 -9.36 -17.36 4.49
C ASP A 1 -9.00 -15.99 5.03
N LYS A 2 -9.13 -15.74 6.34
CA LYS A 2 -8.79 -14.45 6.96
C LYS A 2 -7.29 -14.14 6.83
N THR A 3 -6.44 -15.15 6.96
CA THR A 3 -4.98 -14.98 6.84
C THR A 3 -4.60 -14.49 5.43
N GLU A 4 -5.16 -15.13 4.40
CA GLU A 4 -4.95 -14.71 3.00
C GLU A 4 -5.45 -13.29 2.72
N CYS A 5 -6.56 -12.88 3.35
CA CYS A 5 -7.08 -11.52 3.20
C CYS A 5 -6.12 -10.48 3.79
N LYS A 6 -5.52 -10.80 4.95
CA LYS A 6 -4.47 -9.97 5.57
C LYS A 6 -3.22 -9.92 4.68
N SER A 7 -2.71 -11.07 4.25
CA SER A 7 -1.54 -11.12 3.37
C SER A 7 -1.75 -10.32 2.09
N THR A 8 -2.94 -10.42 1.49
CA THR A 8 -3.29 -9.70 0.26
C THR A 8 -3.27 -8.19 0.47
N ILE A 9 -3.83 -7.68 1.56
CA ILE A 9 -3.83 -6.22 1.80
C ILE A 9 -2.42 -5.69 2.05
N HIS A 10 -1.59 -6.43 2.78
CA HIS A 10 -0.17 -6.07 2.98
C HIS A 10 0.59 -6.06 1.66
N TRP A 11 0.41 -7.09 0.83
CA TRP A 11 1.07 -7.17 -0.49
C TRP A 11 0.67 -6.01 -1.41
N LEU A 12 -0.61 -5.60 -1.40
CA LEU A 12 -1.06 -4.44 -2.16
C LEU A 12 -0.42 -3.13 -1.65
N CYS A 13 -0.35 -2.94 -0.33
CA CYS A 13 0.31 -1.77 0.27
C CYS A 13 1.81 -1.72 -0.04
N ASP A 14 2.48 -2.86 0.02
CA ASP A 14 3.90 -3.00 -0.33
C ASP A 14 4.13 -2.75 -1.81
N TYR A 15 3.25 -3.24 -2.68
CA TYR A 15 3.30 -3.00 -4.11
C TYR A 15 3.25 -1.49 -4.41
N VAL A 16 2.27 -0.77 -3.86
CA VAL A 16 2.16 0.68 -4.04
C VAL A 16 3.41 1.39 -3.53
N THR A 17 3.87 1.02 -2.34
CA THR A 17 5.10 1.58 -1.74
C THR A 17 6.30 1.38 -2.64
N TYR A 18 6.48 0.17 -3.17
CA TYR A 18 7.58 -0.17 -4.07
C TYR A 18 7.51 0.61 -5.38
N GLN A 19 6.33 0.71 -5.99
CA GLN A 19 6.17 1.44 -7.25
C GLN A 19 6.37 2.95 -7.08
N ALA A 20 5.85 3.53 -5.99
CA ALA A 20 5.96 4.97 -5.72
C ALA A 20 7.39 5.43 -5.36
N ASN A 21 8.22 4.53 -4.80
CA ASN A 21 9.61 4.82 -4.45
C ASN A 21 10.62 4.53 -5.58
N LYS A 22 10.15 4.19 -6.79
CA LYS A 22 11.06 4.03 -7.93
C LYS A 22 11.77 5.36 -8.23
N PRO A 23 13.00 5.33 -8.80
CA PRO A 23 13.66 6.55 -9.24
C PRO A 23 12.81 7.28 -10.29
N ALA A 24 12.85 8.62 -10.30
CA ALA A 24 12.05 9.45 -11.20
C ALA A 24 12.22 9.10 -12.69
N THR A 25 13.38 8.58 -13.09
CA THR A 25 13.65 8.10 -14.46
C THR A 25 12.77 6.93 -14.90
N HIS A 26 12.21 6.18 -13.94
CA HIS A 26 11.31 5.05 -14.18
C HIS A 26 9.83 5.42 -14.07
N HIS A 27 9.50 6.68 -13.76
CA HIS A 27 8.11 7.12 -13.64
C HIS A 27 7.51 7.39 -15.01
N SER A 28 6.79 6.39 -15.52
CA SER A 28 5.96 6.50 -16.73
C SER A 28 4.50 6.75 -16.38
N ARG A 29 3.72 7.25 -17.35
CA ARG A 29 2.26 7.35 -17.22
C ARG A 29 1.65 6.00 -16.83
N ASP A 30 2.11 4.92 -17.45
CA ASP A 30 1.60 3.56 -17.21
C ASP A 30 1.88 3.10 -15.77
N LEU A 31 3.07 3.43 -15.22
CA LEU A 31 3.39 3.18 -13.82
C LEU A 31 2.41 3.90 -12.89
N HIS A 32 2.15 5.19 -13.14
CA HIS A 32 1.18 5.95 -12.36
C HIS A 32 -0.23 5.37 -12.48
N SER A 33 -0.65 4.91 -13.66
CA SER A 33 -1.92 4.21 -13.86
C SER A 33 -2.00 2.92 -13.04
N MET A 34 -0.91 2.15 -12.97
CA MET A 34 -0.83 0.94 -12.14
C MET A 34 -0.92 1.25 -10.65
N ILE A 35 -0.26 2.32 -10.17
CA ILE A 35 -0.36 2.78 -8.78
C ILE A 35 -1.81 3.14 -8.44
N VAL A 36 -2.48 3.91 -9.30
CA VAL A 36 -3.89 4.29 -9.13
C VAL A 36 -4.79 3.04 -9.10
N ALA A 37 -4.56 2.08 -9.99
CA ALA A 37 -5.29 0.82 -9.99
C ALA A 37 -5.10 0.03 -8.70
N ALA A 38 -3.88 -0.02 -8.15
CA ALA A 38 -3.59 -0.69 -6.88
C ALA A 38 -4.31 -0.02 -5.69
N PHE A 39 -4.35 1.33 -5.63
CA PHE A 39 -5.16 2.04 -4.63
C PHE A 39 -6.66 1.70 -4.76
N HIS A 40 -7.16 1.57 -6.00
CA HIS A 40 -8.54 1.15 -6.23
C HIS A 40 -8.80 -0.29 -5.76
N CYS A 41 -7.84 -1.20 -5.98
CA CYS A 41 -7.88 -2.56 -5.44
C CYS A 41 -7.92 -2.57 -3.91
N ILE A 42 -7.06 -1.79 -3.25
CA ILE A 42 -7.03 -1.64 -1.79
C ILE A 42 -8.39 -1.19 -1.26
N LYS A 43 -8.96 -0.12 -1.84
CA LYS A 43 -10.29 0.37 -1.47
C LYS A 43 -11.34 -0.72 -1.60
N THR A 44 -11.39 -1.39 -2.75
CA THR A 44 -12.39 -2.44 -3.04
C THR A 44 -12.22 -3.64 -2.11
N TRP A 45 -10.98 -4.01 -1.78
CA TRP A 45 -10.65 -5.10 -0.88
C TRP A 45 -11.12 -4.83 0.55
N ILE A 46 -10.87 -3.62 1.06
CA ILE A 46 -11.31 -3.17 2.39
C ILE A 46 -12.83 -3.09 2.46
N MET A 47 -13.48 -2.54 1.43
CA MET A 47 -14.95 -2.47 1.38
C MET A 47 -15.60 -3.86 1.39
N SER A 48 -14.96 -4.85 0.77
CA SER A 48 -15.43 -6.24 0.75
C SER A 48 -15.14 -6.99 2.06
N HIS A 49 -14.11 -6.57 2.80
CA HIS A 49 -13.63 -7.22 4.01
C HIS A 49 -13.42 -6.18 5.13
N ALA A 50 -14.48 -5.50 5.54
CA ALA A 50 -14.42 -4.37 6.47
C ALA A 50 -13.70 -4.68 7.80
N TRP A 51 -13.76 -5.94 8.26
CA TRP A 51 -13.07 -6.43 9.45
C TRP A 51 -11.53 -6.29 9.40
N LEU A 52 -10.95 -6.10 8.22
CA LEU A 52 -9.51 -5.80 8.08
C LEU A 52 -9.14 -4.48 8.77
N MET A 53 -10.09 -3.55 8.94
CA MET A 53 -9.85 -2.28 9.65
C MET A 53 -9.86 -2.42 11.17
N ASP A 54 -10.39 -3.52 11.71
CA ASP A 54 -10.30 -3.84 13.13
C ASP A 54 -8.93 -4.46 13.50
N ALA A 55 -8.18 -4.91 12.50
CA ALA A 55 -6.85 -5.46 12.65
C ALA A 55 -5.81 -4.33 12.57
N GLU A 56 -5.20 -3.99 13.71
CA GLU A 56 -4.26 -2.86 13.85
C GLU A 56 -3.12 -2.89 12.83
N ASP A 57 -2.58 -4.07 12.55
CA ASP A 57 -1.52 -4.31 11.56
C ASP A 57 -1.95 -3.91 10.14
N CYS A 58 -3.16 -4.31 9.75
CA CYS A 58 -3.72 -4.00 8.44
C CYS A 58 -4.11 -2.52 8.32
N LEU A 59 -4.74 -1.97 9.37
CA LEU A 59 -5.12 -0.56 9.42
C LEU A 59 -3.89 0.34 9.30
N GLN A 60 -2.83 0.06 10.05
CA GLN A 60 -1.60 0.84 9.99
C GLN A 60 -0.99 0.79 8.59
N ALA A 61 -0.89 -0.38 7.97
CA ALA A 61 -0.32 -0.52 6.62
C ALA A 61 -1.10 0.29 5.57
N VAL A 62 -2.44 0.29 5.66
CA VAL A 62 -3.30 1.09 4.76
C VAL A 62 -3.12 2.59 5.02
N MET A 63 -3.04 3.02 6.28
CA MET A 63 -2.83 4.43 6.61
C MET A 63 -1.48 4.95 6.11
N GLU A 64 -0.41 4.15 6.25
CA GLU A 64 0.92 4.49 5.75
C GLU A 64 0.96 4.59 4.22
N VAL A 65 0.24 3.73 3.50
CA VAL A 65 0.21 3.79 2.03
C VAL A 65 -0.65 4.94 1.52
N VAL A 66 -1.73 5.29 2.23
CA VAL A 66 -2.56 6.47 1.94
C VAL A 66 -1.78 7.75 2.19
N GLU A 67 -1.03 7.84 3.29
CA GLU A 67 -0.11 8.95 3.56
C GLU A 67 0.86 9.11 2.39
N LEU A 68 1.58 8.05 2.01
CA LEU A 68 2.52 8.05 0.90
C LEU A 68 1.87 8.54 -0.41
N GLY A 69 0.63 8.12 -0.70
CA GLY A 69 -0.10 8.54 -1.88
C GLY A 69 -0.45 10.03 -1.93
N ILE A 70 -0.64 10.66 -0.76
CA ILE A 70 -1.02 12.07 -0.63
C ILE A 70 0.21 12.98 -0.52
N SER A 71 1.17 12.62 0.35
CA SER A 71 2.33 13.45 0.68
C SER A 71 3.54 13.17 -0.22
N GLY A 72 3.60 12.00 -0.86
CA GLY A 72 4.79 11.50 -1.53
C GLY A 72 5.86 10.93 -0.58
N SER A 73 5.59 10.82 0.71
CA SER A 73 6.52 10.27 1.70
C SER A 73 5.82 9.63 2.91
N LYS A 74 6.47 8.66 3.56
CA LYS A 74 5.97 8.07 4.81
C LYS A 74 6.58 8.80 6.02
N SER A 75 5.79 9.00 7.08
CA SER A 75 6.28 9.60 8.33
C SER A 75 7.37 8.75 9.01
N LYS A 76 7.21 7.43 8.98
CA LYS A 76 8.26 6.50 9.40
C LYS A 76 9.17 6.31 8.19
N GLY A 77 10.42 6.78 8.28
CA GLY A 77 11.43 6.56 7.25
C GLY A 77 11.58 5.07 6.91
N PRO A 78 12.25 4.72 5.80
CA PRO A 78 12.39 3.32 5.40
C PRO A 78 12.92 2.53 6.61
N GLN A 79 12.10 1.61 7.13
CA GLN A 79 12.56 0.72 8.19
C GLN A 79 13.78 0.01 7.60
N ALA A 80 14.95 0.32 8.15
CA ALA A 80 16.14 -0.43 7.85
C ALA A 80 15.79 -1.89 8.15
N VAL A 81 15.64 -2.68 7.08
CA VAL A 81 15.58 -4.12 7.19
C VAL A 81 16.94 -4.51 7.76
N SER A 82 16.99 -4.69 9.07
CA SER A 82 18.12 -5.27 9.76
C SER A 82 18.24 -6.70 9.25
N THR A 83 19.16 -6.90 8.30
CA THR A 83 19.74 -8.20 7.93
C THR A 83 20.15 -9.01 9.15
#